data_AF-A0AAD6FV35-F1
#
_entry.id   AF-A0AAD6FV35-F1
#
_cell.length_a   1.000
_cell.length_b   1.000
_cell.length_c   1.000
_cell.angle_alpha   90.00
_cell.angle_beta   90.00
_cell.angle_gamma   90.00
#
_symmetry.space_group_name_H-M   'P 1'
#
loop_
_entity.id
_entity.type
_entity.pdbx_description
1 polymer ?
#
loop_
_entity_poly.entity_id
_entity_poly.type
_entity_poly.pdbx_seq_one_letter_code
_entity_poly.pdbx_strand_id
1 'polypeptide(L)'
;MARHYSTQEALDIIMHSDCEDGSSSSSVDSKADTEEASESTEDASEVGTDQLESNSESSETESRGDERKSRRQCHFCMDRRVCSTCCKCGKFICKDHSLSICSPCST
;
A
#
# COMPACT_ATOMS: atom_id res chain seq x y z
N MET A 1 36.92 -5.44 3.46
CA MET A 1 37.23 -4.39 2.46
C MET A 1 36.15 -4.45 1.40
N ALA A 2 35.31 -3.42 1.29
CA ALA A 2 34.23 -3.39 0.30
C ALA A 2 34.83 -3.13 -1.09
N ARG A 3 34.50 -3.98 -2.07
CA ARG A 3 34.92 -3.77 -3.46
C ARG A 3 33.93 -2.80 -4.10
N HIS A 4 34.43 -1.69 -4.62
CA HIS A 4 33.63 -0.75 -5.39
C HIS A 4 33.59 -1.24 -6.83
N TYR A 5 32.41 -1.63 -7.30
CA TYR A 5 32.21 -1.95 -8.71
C TYR A 5 31.79 -0.69 -9.46
N SER A 6 32.29 -0.56 -10.68
CA SER A 6 31.77 0.44 -11.59
C SER A 6 30.34 0.09 -11.99
N THR A 7 29.58 1.10 -12.41
CA THR A 7 28.20 0.91 -12.87
C THR A 7 28.10 -0.06 -14.04
N GLN A 8 29.10 -0.07 -14.93
CA GLN A 8 29.14 -1.00 -16.06
C GLN A 8 29.32 -2.45 -15.60
N GLU A 9 30.24 -2.70 -14.67
CA GLU A 9 30.43 -4.04 -14.09
C GLU A 9 29.20 -4.52 -13.32
N ALA A 10 28.52 -3.62 -12.60
CA ALA A 10 27.29 -3.95 -11.90
C ALA A 10 26.17 -4.35 -12.88
N LEU A 11 26.09 -3.70 -14.05
CA LEU A 11 25.13 -4.06 -15.09
C LEU A 11 25.47 -5.42 -15.73
N ASP A 12 26.74 -5.70 -16.00
CA ASP A 12 27.15 -7.00 -16.54
C ASP A 12 26.80 -8.16 -15.59
N ILE A 13 26.96 -7.98 -14.27
CA ILE A 13 26.56 -8.99 -13.27
C ILE A 13 25.05 -9.26 -13.35
N ILE A 14 24.23 -8.23 -13.48
CA ILE A 14 22.77 -8.38 -13.56
C ILE A 14 22.37 -9.07 -14.87
N MET A 15 23.03 -8.72 -15.97
CA MET A 15 22.68 -9.23 -17.30
C MET A 15 23.15 -10.67 -17.54
N HIS A 16 24.24 -11.11 -16.91
CA HIS A 16 24.77 -12.47 -17.08
C HIS A 16 24.32 -13.47 -16.01
N SER A 17 23.49 -13.06 -15.04
CA SER A 17 22.99 -13.94 -13.96
C SER A 17 21.85 -14.89 -14.40
N ASP A 18 21.78 -15.21 -15.69
CA ASP A 18 20.78 -16.12 -16.24
C ASP A 18 20.98 -17.55 -15.71
N CYS A 19 20.14 -17.87 -14.72
CA CYS A 19 19.36 -19.10 -14.66
C CYS A 19 20.14 -20.43 -14.76
N GLU A 20 21.05 -20.69 -13.83
CA GLU A 20 21.36 -22.08 -13.45
C GLU A 20 20.15 -22.60 -12.64
N ASP A 21 19.24 -23.27 -13.35
CA ASP A 21 17.98 -23.84 -12.87
C ASP A 21 18.16 -24.74 -11.64
N GLY A 22 17.44 -24.40 -10.58
CA GLY A 22 17.20 -25.25 -9.41
C GLY A 22 15.72 -25.23 -9.06
N SER A 23 14.86 -25.39 -10.08
CA SER A 23 13.42 -25.40 -9.92
C SER A 23 12.95 -26.64 -9.15
N SER A 24 12.10 -26.45 -8.14
CA SER A 24 11.16 -27.48 -7.68
C SER A 24 9.90 -26.84 -7.11
N SER A 25 8.80 -27.05 -7.84
CA SER A 25 7.46 -26.52 -7.60
C SER A 25 6.62 -27.42 -6.67
N SER A 26 5.63 -26.84 -6.01
CA SER A 26 4.24 -27.38 -5.92
C SER A 26 3.39 -26.38 -5.12
N SER A 27 2.41 -25.64 -5.68
CA SER A 27 1.09 -26.01 -6.25
C SER A 27 0.13 -26.63 -5.23
N VAL A 28 -0.89 -25.88 -4.78
CA VAL A 28 -2.26 -26.39 -4.58
C VAL A 28 -3.29 -25.27 -4.63
N ASP A 29 -4.42 -25.65 -5.22
CA ASP A 29 -5.54 -24.93 -5.82
C ASP A 29 -6.75 -24.80 -4.87
N SER A 30 -7.74 -23.96 -5.23
CA SER A 30 -9.23 -24.11 -5.09
C SER A 30 -9.92 -22.76 -4.76
N LYS A 31 -10.78 -22.18 -5.61
CA LYS A 31 -12.23 -22.47 -5.94
C LYS A 31 -13.19 -22.16 -4.78
N ALA A 32 -14.40 -21.55 -4.89
CA ALA A 32 -15.31 -21.22 -5.99
C ALA A 32 -16.42 -20.22 -5.53
N ASP A 33 -17.10 -19.63 -6.53
CA ASP A 33 -18.51 -19.15 -6.65
C ASP A 33 -19.29 -18.48 -5.50
N THR A 34 -20.00 -17.38 -5.82
CA THR A 34 -21.49 -17.30 -5.85
C THR A 34 -21.94 -15.89 -6.27
N GLU A 35 -22.83 -15.86 -7.27
CA GLU A 35 -23.49 -14.71 -7.91
C GLU A 35 -24.46 -13.97 -6.96
N GLU A 36 -24.80 -12.72 -7.27
CA GLU A 36 -26.19 -12.25 -7.50
C GLU A 36 -26.26 -10.70 -7.51
N ALA A 37 -27.14 -10.21 -8.38
CA ALA A 37 -27.26 -8.85 -8.88
C ALA A 37 -27.94 -7.85 -7.91
N SER A 38 -27.74 -6.55 -8.16
CA SER A 38 -28.79 -5.52 -8.02
C SER A 38 -28.37 -4.21 -8.70
N GLU A 39 -29.31 -3.67 -9.47
CA GLU A 39 -29.24 -2.53 -10.39
C GLU A 39 -29.46 -1.16 -9.73
N SER A 40 -29.29 -0.10 -10.55
CA SER A 40 -29.82 1.28 -10.44
C SER A 40 -29.15 2.20 -9.39
N THR A 41 -28.91 3.51 -9.62
CA THR A 41 -29.50 4.53 -10.51
C THR A 41 -28.61 5.80 -10.48
N GLU A 42 -28.77 6.63 -11.50
CA GLU A 42 -28.22 7.98 -11.78
C GLU A 42 -27.99 8.96 -10.60
N ASP A 43 -27.00 9.88 -10.73
CA ASP A 43 -27.27 11.30 -11.03
C ASP A 43 -25.98 12.14 -11.08
N ALA A 44 -25.98 13.12 -11.98
CA ALA A 44 -24.88 14.03 -12.26
C ALA A 44 -24.76 15.13 -11.19
N SER A 45 -23.54 15.65 -10.95
CA SER A 45 -23.42 17.09 -10.70
C SER A 45 -22.01 17.58 -11.01
N GLU A 46 -22.01 18.82 -11.47
CA GLU A 46 -21.01 19.51 -12.24
C GLU A 46 -20.12 20.40 -11.35
N VAL A 47 -18.95 20.77 -11.90
CA VAL A 47 -18.26 22.06 -11.77
C VAL A 47 -18.12 22.70 -10.37
N GLY A 48 -16.86 22.93 -9.99
CA GLY A 48 -16.47 23.95 -9.03
C GLY A 48 -14.96 24.15 -9.03
N THR A 49 -14.49 25.16 -9.78
CA THR A 49 -13.21 25.85 -9.53
C THR A 49 -13.24 26.36 -8.07
N ASP A 50 -12.12 26.47 -7.36
CA ASP A 50 -11.35 27.71 -7.33
C ASP A 50 -10.00 27.49 -6.62
N GLN A 51 -8.98 28.18 -7.14
CA GLN A 51 -7.69 28.40 -6.53
C GLN A 51 -7.81 29.02 -5.14
N LEU A 52 -7.08 28.50 -4.16
CA LEU A 52 -6.55 29.32 -3.07
C LEU A 52 -5.10 28.94 -2.81
N GLU A 53 -4.26 29.92 -3.07
CA GLU A 53 -2.84 29.95 -2.74
C GLU A 53 -2.67 29.85 -1.22
N SER A 54 -1.74 29.02 -0.76
CA SER A 54 -1.19 29.13 0.60
C SER A 54 0.24 28.62 0.59
N ASN A 55 1.12 29.59 0.37
CA ASN A 55 2.54 29.51 0.62
C ASN A 55 2.75 29.49 2.14
N SER A 56 3.46 28.50 2.67
CA SER A 56 3.97 28.52 4.05
C SER A 56 5.33 27.83 4.10
N GLU A 57 6.30 28.70 3.84
CA GLU A 57 7.70 28.72 4.26
C GLU A 57 8.14 27.78 5.41
N SER A 58 9.06 26.90 5.01
CA SER A 58 10.20 26.30 5.69
C SER A 58 10.30 26.33 7.22
N SER A 59 10.27 25.13 7.80
CA SER A 59 11.10 24.80 8.97
C SER A 59 12.15 23.77 8.53
N GLU A 60 13.41 24.20 8.40
CA GLU A 60 14.54 23.34 8.11
C GLU A 60 14.88 22.51 9.35
N THR A 61 14.31 21.32 9.44
CA THR A 61 14.88 20.25 10.28
C THR A 61 15.46 19.20 9.36
N GLU A 62 16.78 19.29 9.15
CA GLU A 62 17.58 18.30 8.44
C GLU A 62 17.65 17.00 9.27
N SER A 63 16.55 16.27 9.37
CA SER A 63 16.59 14.88 9.80
C SER A 63 17.07 14.04 8.63
N ARG A 64 18.40 14.00 8.47
CA ARG A 64 19.09 12.93 7.77
C ARG A 64 18.74 11.61 8.44
N GLY A 65 17.69 10.97 7.96
CA GLY A 65 17.24 9.68 8.44
C GLY A 65 16.21 9.16 7.48
N ASP A 66 16.67 8.37 6.51
CA ASP A 66 15.94 7.21 6.01
C ASP A 66 14.43 7.48 5.86
N GLU A 67 13.99 7.93 4.68
CA GLU A 67 12.57 7.89 4.28
C GLU A 67 12.12 6.43 4.16
N ARG A 68 12.18 5.69 5.27
CA ARG A 68 11.55 4.40 5.47
C ARG A 68 10.07 4.71 5.39
N LYS A 69 9.53 4.63 4.18
CA LYS A 69 8.09 4.63 3.87
C LYS A 69 7.39 3.98 5.07
N SER A 70 6.84 4.81 5.96
CA SER A 70 6.40 4.32 7.25
C SER A 70 5.26 3.38 6.95
N ARG A 71 5.53 2.06 7.10
CA ARG A 71 4.56 1.03 6.77
C ARG A 71 3.37 1.29 7.69
N ARG A 72 2.28 1.82 7.13
CA ARG A 72 1.12 2.21 7.92
C ARG A 72 0.67 0.98 8.71
N GLN A 73 0.56 1.14 10.02
CA GLN A 73 0.11 0.10 10.95
C GLN A 73 -1.36 0.32 11.29
N CYS A 74 -2.05 -0.78 11.56
CA CYS A 74 -3.45 -0.74 11.97
C CYS A 74 -3.60 0.07 13.27
N HIS A 75 -4.52 1.03 13.28
CA HIS A 75 -4.72 1.91 14.42
C HIS A 75 -5.23 1.19 15.68
N PHE A 76 -5.82 0.00 15.53
CA PHE A 76 -6.45 -0.72 16.63
C PHE A 76 -5.55 -1.76 17.29
N CYS A 77 -4.68 -2.42 16.52
CA CYS A 77 -3.79 -3.44 17.05
C CYS A 77 -2.31 -3.07 16.98
N MET A 78 -1.92 -2.05 16.21
CA MET A 78 -0.53 -1.60 15.98
C MET A 78 0.47 -2.66 15.46
N ASP A 79 0.11 -3.96 15.50
CA ASP A 79 0.96 -5.08 15.13
C ASP A 79 0.85 -5.50 13.67
N ARG A 80 -0.31 -5.22 13.05
CA ARG A 80 -0.61 -5.65 11.68
C ARG A 80 -0.47 -4.50 10.69
N ARG A 81 -0.07 -4.83 9.46
CA ARG A 81 -0.05 -3.88 8.35
C ARG A 81 -1.48 -3.47 7.98
N VAL A 82 -1.60 -2.23 7.53
CA VAL A 82 -2.86 -1.68 7.02
C VAL A 82 -3.20 -2.35 5.70
N CYS A 83 -4.44 -2.82 5.59
CA CYS A 83 -5.00 -3.40 4.38
C CYS A 83 -6.00 -2.43 3.72
N SER A 84 -6.77 -1.70 4.53
CA SER A 84 -7.79 -0.77 4.06
C SER A 84 -8.08 0.32 5.09
N THR A 85 -8.95 1.26 4.72
CA THR A 85 -9.54 2.25 5.62
C THR A 85 -10.98 1.86 5.95
N CYS A 86 -11.43 2.20 7.15
CA CYS A 86 -12.83 2.03 7.51
C CYS A 86 -13.74 3.00 6.71
N CYS A 87 -14.84 2.50 6.14
CA CYS A 87 -15.84 3.31 5.45
C CYS A 87 -16.58 4.32 6.34
N LYS A 88 -16.73 4.05 7.64
CA LYS A 88 -17.44 4.94 8.59
C LYS A 88 -16.55 6.00 9.23
N CYS A 89 -15.32 5.67 9.60
CA CYS A 89 -14.45 6.55 10.39
C CYS A 89 -13.13 6.93 9.69
N GLY A 90 -12.85 6.42 8.49
CA GLY A 90 -11.64 6.72 7.72
C GLY A 90 -10.33 6.18 8.32
N LYS A 91 -10.37 5.48 9.47
CA LYS A 91 -9.16 4.98 10.15
C LYS A 91 -8.55 3.79 9.40
N PHE A 92 -7.22 3.70 9.46
CA PHE A 92 -6.47 2.58 8.86
C PHE A 92 -6.61 1.30 9.68
N ILE A 93 -6.99 0.23 9.02
CA ILE A 93 -7.34 -1.07 9.61
C ILE A 93 -6.64 -2.22 8.90
N CYS A 94 -6.36 -3.29 9.63
CA CYS A 94 -5.88 -4.55 9.06
C CYS A 94 -7.05 -5.37 8.49
N LYS A 95 -6.74 -6.46 7.77
CA LYS A 95 -7.73 -7.35 7.14
C LYS A 95 -8.78 -7.88 8.13
N ASP A 96 -8.41 -8.17 9.37
CA ASP A 96 -9.33 -8.67 10.40
C ASP A 96 -10.30 -7.57 10.88
N HIS A 97 -9.78 -6.34 10.99
CA HIS A 97 -10.56 -5.16 11.37
C HIS A 97 -11.32 -4.54 10.20
N SER A 98 -11.07 -4.95 8.95
CA SER A 98 -11.88 -4.56 7.81
C SER A 98 -13.12 -5.44 7.63
N LEU A 99 -13.08 -6.68 8.12
CA LEU A 99 -14.21 -7.60 8.09
C LEU A 99 -15.15 -7.40 9.29
N SER A 100 -14.59 -7.02 10.44
CA SER A 100 -15.37 -6.55 11.58
C SER A 100 -15.61 -5.06 11.43
N ILE A 101 -16.86 -4.61 11.49
CA ILE A 101 -17.16 -3.18 11.65
C ILE A 101 -16.28 -2.70 12.82
N CYS A 102 -15.46 -1.67 12.60
CA CYS A 102 -14.62 -1.11 13.67
C CYS A 102 -15.47 -0.96 14.93
N SER A 103 -14.99 -1.48 16.07
CA SER A 103 -15.69 -1.37 17.35
C SER A 103 -16.29 0.02 17.62
N PRO A 104 -15.61 1.16 17.32
CA PRO A 104 -16.20 2.49 17.49
C PRO A 104 -17.31 2.87 16.50
N CYS A 105 -17.57 2.05 15.48
CA CYS A 105 -18.53 2.31 14.41
C CYS A 105 -19.70 1.32 14.43
N SER A 106 -19.74 0.45 15.43
CA SER A 106 -20.81 -0.52 15.70
C SER A 106 -21.93 0.06 16.58
N THR A 107 -21.76 1.27 17.11
CA THR A 107 -22.77 2.04 17.85
C THR A 107 -23.54 2.99 16.95
#